data_AF-A0A3E2V0J0-F1
#
_entry.id   AF-A0A3E2V0J0-F1
#
_cell.length_a   1.000
_cell.length_b   1.000
_cell.length_c   1.000
_cell.angle_alpha   90.00
_cell.angle_beta   90.00
_cell.angle_gamma   90.00
#
_symmetry.space_group_name_H-M   'P 1'
#
loop_
_entity.id
_entity.type
_entity.pdbx_description
1 polymer ?
#
loop_
_entity_poly.entity_id
_entity_poly.type
_entity_poly.pdbx_seq_one_letter_code
_entity_poly.pdbx_strand_id
1 'polypeptide(L)'
;MINLKIDPEFQNQIPPLTDDEYKQLEENILKEGKLLSPLIVWNNTLVDGHNRYAILQKHPEIYFSTMPLRFENREEAIAWICRNQLGRRNLSPEQKRYLLGKQYEAEKKAAKIFRGNQYTLAKKSGGTHDDNHHSGKKTCDRIAEENGVSRASVLRASHYTRGIDIADNLSPGIKQKVFSGEVKFTNEEMSKLVLSSPDKRQDVFAEIMHPEITKAMETANADPKADEPVPMPISNPEQFKGYQVPDECMKVYKTLSMATEMMRNTWKRVLKNNQSYLSDPEKQKVLRYAMQRPAHYLNELEACMEQILSESIEEAEKTA
;
A
#
# COMPACT_ATOMS: atom_id res chain seq x y z
N MET A 1 6.98 24.22 -28.24
CA MET A 1 6.47 22.95 -27.67
C MET A 1 5.43 23.30 -26.62
N ILE A 2 4.26 22.66 -26.63
CA ILE A 2 3.22 22.92 -25.63
C ILE A 2 3.67 22.28 -24.31
N ASN A 3 3.85 23.10 -23.26
CA ASN A 3 4.15 22.59 -21.93
C ASN A 3 2.83 22.37 -21.15
N LEU A 4 2.45 21.11 -20.99
CA LEU A 4 1.26 20.70 -20.27
C LEU A 4 1.53 20.60 -18.77
N LYS A 5 0.58 21.07 -17.95
CA LYS A 5 0.65 20.93 -16.50
C LYS A 5 0.30 19.50 -16.10
N ILE A 6 1.09 18.91 -15.21
CA ILE A 6 0.80 17.60 -14.63
C ILE A 6 0.09 17.79 -13.30
N ASP A 7 -1.06 17.15 -13.18
CA ASP A 7 -1.78 17.06 -11.93
C ASP A 7 -1.49 15.72 -11.26
N PRO A 8 -0.85 15.71 -10.07
CA PRO A 8 -0.49 14.47 -9.39
C PRO A 8 -1.70 13.57 -9.10
N GLU A 9 -2.87 14.13 -8.82
CA GLU A 9 -4.06 13.31 -8.53
C GLU A 9 -4.59 12.63 -9.78
N PHE A 10 -4.56 13.31 -10.94
CA PHE A 10 -4.96 12.74 -12.22
C PHE A 10 -3.99 11.65 -12.65
N GLN A 11 -2.68 11.92 -12.53
CA GLN A 11 -1.64 10.95 -12.81
C GLN A 11 -1.79 9.70 -11.94
N ASN A 12 -2.05 9.88 -10.63
CA ASN A 12 -2.20 8.79 -9.67
C ASN A 12 -3.47 7.94 -9.86
N GLN A 13 -4.44 8.38 -10.68
CA GLN A 13 -5.58 7.52 -11.06
C GLN A 13 -5.21 6.52 -12.17
N ILE A 14 -4.09 6.73 -12.87
CA ILE A 14 -3.66 5.85 -13.94
C ILE A 14 -2.73 4.80 -13.32
N PRO A 15 -3.06 3.49 -13.43
CA PRO A 15 -2.14 2.45 -12.99
C PRO A 15 -0.78 2.62 -13.70
N PRO A 16 0.34 2.58 -12.97
CA PRO A 16 1.66 2.67 -13.58
C PRO A 16 1.88 1.47 -14.52
N LEU A 17 2.57 1.72 -15.62
CA LEU A 17 3.06 0.64 -16.49
C LEU A 17 4.27 -0.02 -15.83
N THR A 18 4.48 -1.30 -16.12
CA THR A 18 5.76 -1.94 -15.84
C THR A 18 6.86 -1.33 -16.71
N ASP A 19 8.13 -1.53 -16.33
CA ASP A 19 9.25 -1.03 -17.11
C ASP A 19 9.25 -1.56 -18.55
N ASP A 20 8.86 -2.83 -18.73
CA ASP A 20 8.76 -3.45 -20.05
C ASP A 20 7.60 -2.89 -20.87
N GLU A 21 6.43 -2.68 -20.25
CA GLU A 21 5.29 -2.03 -20.90
C GLU A 21 5.62 -0.58 -21.31
N TYR A 22 6.35 0.13 -20.46
CA TYR A 22 6.80 1.50 -20.73
C TYR A 22 7.79 1.52 -21.90
N LYS A 23 8.80 0.64 -21.91
CA LYS A 23 9.77 0.50 -23.01
C LYS A 23 9.07 0.16 -24.33
N GLN A 24 8.15 -0.81 -24.29
CA GLN A 24 7.39 -1.19 -25.48
C GLN A 24 6.56 -0.01 -26.01
N LEU A 25 5.95 0.78 -25.13
CA LEU A 25 5.24 2.00 -25.52
C LEU A 25 6.17 3.04 -26.15
N GLU A 26 7.37 3.22 -25.59
CA GLU A 26 8.39 4.13 -26.12
C GLU A 26 8.87 3.70 -27.51
N GLU A 27 9.23 2.43 -27.70
CA GLU A 27 9.61 1.88 -29.00
C GLU A 27 8.49 2.05 -30.05
N ASN A 28 7.24 1.81 -29.67
CA ASN A 28 6.10 1.98 -30.57
C ASN A 28 5.94 3.44 -31.01
N ILE A 29 6.13 4.41 -30.10
CA ILE A 29 6.04 5.83 -30.41
C ILE A 29 7.20 6.26 -31.33
N LEU A 30 8.41 5.80 -31.04
CA LEU A 30 9.61 6.11 -31.83
C LEU A 30 9.53 5.54 -33.24
N LYS A 31 9.07 4.29 -33.38
CA LYS A 31 8.91 3.62 -34.68
C LYS A 31 7.93 4.35 -35.60
N GLU A 32 6.83 4.85 -35.04
CA GLU A 32 5.81 5.55 -35.81
C GLU A 32 6.19 7.01 -36.10
N GLY A 33 7.12 7.58 -35.32
CA GLY A 33 7.58 8.97 -35.43
C GLY A 33 6.51 10.03 -35.14
N LYS A 34 5.34 9.62 -34.64
CA LYS A 34 4.22 10.50 -34.29
C LYS A 34 3.31 9.87 -33.25
N LEU A 35 2.63 10.71 -32.47
CA LEU A 35 1.60 10.23 -31.57
C LEU A 35 0.28 9.98 -32.32
N LEU A 36 -0.20 8.73 -32.35
CA LEU A 36 -1.45 8.37 -33.05
C LEU A 36 -2.71 8.88 -32.35
N SER A 37 -2.74 8.79 -31.02
CA SER A 37 -3.88 9.25 -30.21
C SER A 37 -3.50 10.54 -29.49
N PRO A 38 -4.32 11.61 -29.56
CA PRO A 38 -4.00 12.87 -28.90
C PRO A 38 -3.88 12.71 -27.37
N LEU A 39 -3.17 13.65 -26.75
CA LEU A 39 -3.17 13.81 -25.30
C LEU A 39 -4.45 14.53 -24.85
N ILE A 40 -5.13 14.03 -23.83
CA ILE A 40 -6.38 14.63 -23.35
C ILE A 40 -6.04 15.72 -22.35
N VAL A 41 -6.60 16.92 -22.53
CA VAL A 41 -6.27 18.08 -21.69
C VAL A 41 -7.51 18.83 -21.19
N TRP A 42 -7.38 19.48 -20.04
CA TRP A 42 -8.38 20.39 -19.47
C TRP A 42 -7.68 21.63 -18.93
N ASN A 43 -7.98 22.82 -19.50
CA ASN A 43 -7.33 24.09 -19.12
C ASN A 43 -5.79 23.99 -19.04
N ASN A 44 -5.16 23.38 -20.06
CA ASN A 44 -3.72 23.10 -20.13
C ASN A 44 -3.19 22.07 -19.11
N THR A 45 -4.07 21.38 -18.38
CA THR A 45 -3.72 20.28 -17.48
C THR A 45 -3.89 18.94 -18.20
N LEU A 46 -2.92 18.05 -18.10
CA LEU A 46 -2.97 16.72 -18.69
C LEU A 46 -3.96 15.84 -17.93
N VAL A 47 -4.94 15.28 -18.63
CA VAL A 47 -6.01 14.43 -18.07
C VAL A 47 -5.74 12.96 -18.37
N ASP A 48 -5.38 12.63 -19.61
CA ASP A 48 -4.96 11.27 -20.00
C ASP A 48 -3.80 11.32 -21.00
N GLY A 49 -2.96 10.29 -20.94
CA GLY A 49 -1.73 10.21 -21.72
C GLY A 49 -0.46 10.56 -20.95
N HIS A 50 -0.48 10.48 -19.61
CA HIS A 50 0.68 10.77 -18.75
C HIS A 50 1.96 10.01 -19.16
N ASN A 51 1.88 8.70 -19.40
CA ASN A 51 3.04 7.91 -19.85
C ASN A 51 3.52 8.33 -21.25
N ARG A 52 2.58 8.59 -22.17
CA ARG A 52 2.88 9.08 -23.53
C ARG A 52 3.58 10.44 -23.47
N TYR A 53 3.08 11.35 -22.63
CA TYR A 53 3.68 12.68 -22.45
C TYR A 53 5.07 12.58 -21.82
N ALA A 54 5.28 11.71 -20.83
CA ALA A 54 6.60 11.48 -20.23
C ALA A 54 7.63 10.99 -21.26
N ILE A 55 7.23 10.12 -22.19
CA ILE A 55 8.07 9.70 -23.33
C ILE A 55 8.36 10.89 -24.24
N LEU A 56 7.34 11.67 -24.62
CA LEU A 56 7.50 12.83 -25.50
C LEU A 56 8.42 13.91 -24.91
N GLN A 57 8.53 14.03 -23.59
CA GLN A 57 9.51 14.93 -22.96
C GLN A 57 10.96 14.51 -23.22
N LYS A 58 11.22 13.21 -23.46
CA LYS A 58 12.55 12.69 -23.81
C LYS A 58 12.85 12.80 -25.30
N HIS A 59 11.82 12.89 -26.14
CA HIS A 59 11.90 12.89 -27.61
C HIS A 59 11.23 14.16 -28.17
N PRO A 60 11.85 15.34 -27.98
CA PRO A 60 11.28 16.64 -28.36
C PRO A 60 11.00 16.80 -29.86
N GLU A 61 11.63 15.98 -30.70
CA GLU A 61 11.42 15.92 -32.14
C GLU A 61 10.08 15.32 -32.56
N ILE A 62 9.42 14.57 -31.66
CA ILE A 62 8.14 13.92 -31.94
C ILE A 62 6.99 14.89 -31.69
N TYR A 63 6.29 15.23 -32.76
CA TYR A 63 5.10 16.06 -32.68
C TYR A 63 3.89 15.29 -32.12
N PHE A 64 3.10 15.99 -31.33
CA PHE A 64 1.85 15.48 -30.76
C PHE A 64 0.73 16.52 -30.84
N SER A 65 -0.50 16.02 -30.84
CA SER A 65 -1.71 16.84 -30.75
C SER A 65 -2.37 16.66 -29.39
N THR A 66 -3.15 17.67 -29.00
CA THR A 66 -3.95 17.65 -27.78
C THR A 66 -5.44 17.70 -28.12
N MET A 67 -6.26 16.97 -27.39
CA MET A 67 -7.72 17.06 -27.47
C MET A 67 -8.26 17.67 -26.17
N PRO A 68 -8.75 18.92 -26.19
CA PRO A 68 -9.33 19.53 -25.01
C PRO A 68 -10.70 18.94 -24.70
N LEU A 69 -10.92 18.58 -23.43
CA LEU A 69 -12.24 18.26 -22.90
C LEU A 69 -12.66 19.33 -21.88
N ARG A 70 -13.97 19.54 -21.78
CA ARG A 70 -14.57 20.44 -20.79
C ARG A 70 -15.05 19.61 -19.60
N PHE A 71 -14.64 20.05 -18.43
CA PHE A 71 -15.12 19.56 -17.14
C PHE A 71 -15.53 20.77 -16.30
N GLU A 72 -16.64 20.65 -15.58
CA GLU A 72 -17.15 21.67 -14.68
C GLU A 72 -16.27 21.81 -13.43
N ASN A 73 -15.69 20.70 -12.98
CA ASN A 73 -14.82 20.65 -11.81
C ASN A 73 -13.81 19.50 -11.91
N ARG A 74 -12.90 19.48 -10.94
CA ARG A 74 -11.82 18.50 -10.83
C ARG A 74 -12.35 17.08 -10.63
N GLU A 75 -13.43 16.92 -9.87
CA GLU A 75 -14.04 15.63 -9.58
C GLU A 75 -14.64 14.98 -10.83
N GLU A 76 -15.21 15.78 -11.73
CA GLU A 76 -15.70 15.30 -13.02
C GLU A 76 -14.56 14.80 -13.90
N ALA A 77 -13.42 15.51 -13.92
CA ALA A 77 -12.22 15.06 -14.63
C ALA A 77 -11.70 13.73 -14.07
N ILE A 78 -11.66 13.57 -12.73
CA ILE A 78 -11.27 12.30 -12.07
C ILE A 78 -12.24 11.17 -12.44
N ALA A 79 -13.55 11.41 -12.39
CA ALA A 79 -14.54 10.42 -12.77
C ALA A 79 -14.37 9.99 -14.23
N TRP A 80 -14.08 10.95 -15.13
CA TRP A 80 -13.78 10.67 -16.52
C TRP A 80 -12.52 9.81 -16.68
N ILE A 81 -11.43 10.13 -15.97
CA ILE A 81 -10.18 9.36 -16.01
C ILE A 81 -10.45 7.91 -15.58
N CYS A 82 -11.10 7.70 -14.43
CA CYS A 82 -11.38 6.36 -13.94
C CYS A 82 -12.25 5.55 -14.91
N ARG A 83 -13.31 6.18 -15.46
CA ARG A 83 -14.18 5.55 -16.47
C ARG A 83 -13.41 5.19 -17.74
N ASN A 84 -12.54 6.06 -18.22
CA ASN A 84 -11.71 5.79 -19.39
C ASN A 84 -10.73 4.63 -19.14
N GLN A 85 -10.13 4.56 -17.94
CA GLN A 85 -9.26 3.45 -17.56
C GLN A 85 -10.03 2.13 -17.45
N LEU A 86 -11.23 2.13 -16.87
CA LEU A 86 -12.08 0.93 -16.73
C LEU A 86 -12.45 0.26 -18.08
N GLY A 87 -12.43 1.02 -19.17
CA GLY A 87 -12.60 0.49 -20.54
C GLY A 87 -11.40 -0.29 -21.07
N ARG A 88 -10.24 -0.27 -20.39
CA ARG A 88 -9.04 -1.02 -20.80
C ARG A 88 -9.15 -2.49 -20.41
N ARG A 89 -8.67 -3.36 -21.30
CA ARG A 89 -8.74 -4.83 -21.12
C ARG A 89 -7.66 -5.39 -20.19
N ASN A 90 -6.60 -4.64 -19.91
CA ASN A 90 -5.40 -5.11 -19.20
C ASN A 90 -5.35 -4.69 -17.73
N LEU A 91 -6.51 -4.54 -17.08
CA LEU A 91 -6.55 -4.19 -15.65
C LEU A 91 -6.61 -5.46 -14.79
N SER A 92 -5.81 -5.49 -13.72
CA SER A 92 -5.97 -6.52 -12.69
C SER A 92 -7.33 -6.38 -11.98
N PRO A 93 -7.87 -7.46 -11.39
CA PRO A 93 -9.11 -7.39 -10.61
C PRO A 93 -9.07 -6.29 -9.53
N GLU A 94 -7.94 -6.13 -8.85
CA GLU A 94 -7.68 -5.13 -7.81
C GLU A 94 -7.69 -3.71 -8.38
N GLN A 95 -7.02 -3.48 -9.51
CA GLN A 95 -7.03 -2.18 -10.21
C GLN A 95 -8.45 -1.82 -10.69
N LYS A 96 -9.14 -2.75 -11.36
CA LYS A 96 -10.51 -2.53 -11.84
C LYS A 96 -11.43 -2.17 -10.68
N ARG A 97 -11.29 -2.88 -9.57
CA ARG A 97 -12.06 -2.60 -8.35
C ARG A 97 -11.73 -1.23 -7.75
N TYR A 98 -10.46 -0.88 -7.64
CA TYR A 98 -10.05 0.41 -7.10
C TYR A 98 -10.59 1.58 -7.94
N LEU A 99 -10.47 1.48 -9.27
CA LEU A 99 -10.95 2.47 -10.23
C LEU A 99 -12.49 2.60 -10.18
N LEU A 100 -13.21 1.49 -10.04
CA LEU A 100 -14.67 1.51 -9.88
C LEU A 100 -15.10 2.30 -8.64
N GLY A 101 -14.39 2.10 -7.52
CA GLY A 101 -14.62 2.86 -6.30
C GLY A 101 -14.27 4.35 -6.45
N LYS A 102 -13.14 4.67 -7.12
CA LYS A 102 -12.74 6.06 -7.40
C LYS A 102 -13.74 6.79 -8.29
N GLN A 103 -14.23 6.15 -9.36
CA GLN A 103 -15.29 6.72 -10.20
C GLN A 103 -16.50 7.08 -9.35
N TYR A 104 -16.99 6.14 -8.52
CA TYR A 104 -18.15 6.39 -7.67
C TYR A 104 -17.94 7.54 -6.67
N GLU A 105 -16.80 7.59 -5.98
CA GLU A 105 -16.49 8.65 -5.03
C GLU A 105 -16.36 10.02 -5.71
N ALA A 106 -15.70 10.08 -6.87
CA ALA A 106 -15.53 11.31 -7.64
C ALA A 106 -16.88 11.84 -8.13
N GLU A 107 -17.72 11.01 -8.75
CA GLU A 107 -19.03 11.42 -9.22
C GLU A 107 -19.96 11.86 -8.08
N LYS A 108 -19.88 11.20 -6.92
CA LYS A 108 -20.65 11.59 -5.73
C LYS A 108 -20.22 12.97 -5.22
N LYS A 109 -18.92 13.28 -5.25
CA LYS A 109 -18.41 14.61 -4.87
C LYS A 109 -18.82 15.66 -5.91
N ALA A 110 -18.67 15.39 -7.20
CA ALA A 110 -19.11 16.26 -8.29
C ALA A 110 -20.61 16.60 -8.17
N ALA A 111 -21.45 15.59 -7.93
CA ALA A 111 -22.89 15.79 -7.74
C ALA A 111 -23.23 16.61 -6.48
N LYS A 112 -22.45 16.49 -5.40
CA LYS A 112 -22.62 17.32 -4.19
C LYS A 112 -22.23 18.77 -4.44
N ILE A 113 -21.15 19.02 -5.18
CA ILE A 113 -20.72 20.36 -5.57
C ILE A 113 -21.83 21.03 -6.39
N PHE A 114 -22.47 20.31 -7.32
CA PHE A 114 -23.57 20.81 -8.13
C PHE A 114 -24.88 21.05 -7.34
N ARG A 115 -25.07 20.36 -6.20
CA ARG A 115 -26.19 20.61 -5.27
C ARG A 115 -25.86 21.67 -4.19
N GLY A 116 -24.76 22.38 -4.35
CA GLY A 116 -24.33 23.49 -3.48
C GLY A 116 -25.03 24.81 -3.80
N ASN A 117 -26.35 24.87 -3.62
CA ASN A 117 -27.09 26.05 -3.12
C ASN A 117 -28.59 25.75 -3.17
N GLN A 118 -29.18 25.46 -2.01
CA GLN A 118 -30.64 25.41 -1.85
C GLN A 118 -31.30 26.80 -1.94
N TYR A 119 -30.49 27.88 -2.10
CA TYR A 119 -30.92 29.28 -2.23
C TYR A 119 -30.60 29.95 -3.58
N THR A 120 -30.05 29.24 -4.58
CA THR A 120 -29.96 29.82 -5.94
C THR A 120 -31.21 29.44 -6.73
N LEU A 121 -32.10 30.43 -6.83
CA LEU A 121 -33.25 30.45 -7.72
C LEU A 121 -32.90 29.87 -9.10
N ALA A 122 -33.80 29.02 -9.59
CA ALA A 122 -33.81 28.47 -10.93
C ALA A 122 -33.45 29.52 -11.99
N LYS A 123 -32.32 29.36 -12.67
CA LYS A 123 -32.18 29.91 -14.01
C LYS A 123 -32.81 28.94 -14.99
N LYS A 124 -34.08 29.20 -15.30
CA LYS A 124 -34.63 28.95 -16.63
C LYS A 124 -33.79 29.75 -17.62
N SER A 125 -32.94 29.08 -18.39
CA SER A 125 -32.50 29.58 -19.69
C SER A 125 -32.51 28.40 -20.65
N GLY A 126 -33.49 28.43 -21.56
CA GLY A 126 -33.69 27.42 -22.58
C GLY A 126 -32.54 27.39 -23.58
N GLY A 127 -32.25 26.18 -24.03
CA GLY A 127 -31.29 25.87 -25.07
C GLY A 127 -31.34 24.37 -25.31
N THR A 128 -32.22 23.95 -26.22
CA THR A 128 -32.27 22.60 -26.78
C THR A 128 -30.94 22.28 -27.46
N HIS A 129 -30.24 21.23 -27.02
CA HIS A 129 -29.58 20.24 -27.88
C HIS A 129 -29.07 19.05 -27.02
N ASP A 130 -29.56 17.87 -27.37
CA ASP A 130 -29.08 16.50 -27.19
C ASP A 130 -28.46 15.98 -25.88
N ASP A 131 -29.08 14.87 -25.44
CA ASP A 131 -28.45 13.69 -24.85
C ASP A 131 -27.72 13.79 -23.50
N ASN A 132 -28.28 14.53 -22.56
CA ASN A 132 -28.15 14.18 -21.15
C ASN A 132 -29.46 13.64 -20.59
N HIS A 133 -29.77 12.39 -20.98
CA HIS A 133 -30.63 11.53 -20.17
C HIS A 133 -29.96 11.35 -18.79
N HIS A 134 -30.16 12.30 -17.88
CA HIS A 134 -30.25 11.98 -16.48
C HIS A 134 -31.50 11.11 -16.29
N SER A 135 -31.43 9.86 -16.74
CA SER A 135 -32.31 8.84 -16.20
C SER A 135 -32.16 8.95 -14.69
N GLY A 136 -33.26 9.07 -13.95
CA GLY A 136 -33.25 9.22 -12.49
C GLY A 136 -32.62 8.05 -11.72
N LYS A 137 -31.83 7.20 -12.39
CA LYS A 137 -30.97 6.16 -11.82
C LYS A 137 -29.97 6.81 -10.87
N LYS A 138 -29.79 6.20 -9.70
CA LYS A 138 -28.79 6.66 -8.74
C LYS A 138 -27.40 6.44 -9.37
N THR A 139 -26.44 7.30 -9.03
CA THR A 139 -25.04 7.22 -9.50
C THR A 139 -24.47 5.80 -9.44
N CYS A 140 -24.75 5.06 -8.36
CA CYS A 140 -24.30 3.67 -8.22
C CYS A 140 -24.90 2.71 -9.25
N ASP A 141 -26.14 2.94 -9.68
CA ASP A 141 -26.86 2.04 -10.59
C ASP A 141 -26.35 2.23 -12.02
N ARG A 142 -26.07 3.48 -12.42
CA ARG A 142 -25.45 3.78 -13.72
C ARG A 142 -24.04 3.17 -13.82
N ILE A 143 -23.19 3.40 -12.82
CA ILE A 143 -21.83 2.85 -12.80
C ILE A 143 -21.84 1.32 -12.84
N ALA A 144 -22.81 0.70 -12.14
CA ALA A 144 -22.98 -0.74 -12.13
C ALA A 144 -23.28 -1.29 -13.53
N GLU A 145 -24.23 -0.67 -14.23
CA GLU A 145 -24.62 -1.04 -15.60
C GLU A 145 -23.47 -0.86 -16.60
N GLU A 146 -22.78 0.28 -16.59
CA GLU A 146 -21.65 0.58 -17.47
C GLU A 146 -20.50 -0.42 -17.35
N ASN A 147 -20.30 -0.98 -16.15
CA ASN A 147 -19.20 -1.89 -15.86
C ASN A 147 -19.63 -3.36 -15.82
N GLY A 148 -20.92 -3.66 -16.05
CA GLY A 148 -21.47 -5.02 -15.99
C GLY A 148 -21.37 -5.65 -14.60
N VAL A 149 -21.52 -4.86 -13.53
CA VAL A 149 -21.41 -5.30 -12.13
C VAL A 149 -22.68 -5.00 -11.35
N SER A 150 -22.83 -5.58 -10.16
CA SER A 150 -23.95 -5.26 -9.28
C SER A 150 -23.77 -3.90 -8.58
N ARG A 151 -24.87 -3.25 -8.21
CA ARG A 151 -24.88 -2.08 -7.32
C ARG A 151 -24.07 -2.32 -6.03
N ALA A 152 -24.21 -3.50 -5.44
CA ALA A 152 -23.48 -3.87 -4.21
C ALA A 152 -21.97 -3.94 -4.46
N SER A 153 -21.53 -4.36 -5.64
CA SER A 153 -20.12 -4.37 -6.03
C SER A 153 -19.54 -2.95 -6.12
N VAL A 154 -20.29 -1.99 -6.65
CA VAL A 154 -19.86 -0.57 -6.69
C VAL A 154 -19.69 -0.01 -5.28
N LEU A 155 -20.64 -0.26 -4.39
CA LEU A 155 -20.56 0.20 -2.99
C LEU A 155 -19.39 -0.44 -2.23
N ARG A 156 -19.17 -1.75 -2.41
CA ARG A 156 -18.00 -2.45 -1.84
C ARG A 156 -16.68 -1.98 -2.43
N ALA A 157 -16.66 -1.56 -3.70
CA ALA A 157 -15.50 -0.97 -4.34
C ALA A 157 -15.17 0.39 -3.73
N SER A 158 -16.16 1.25 -3.49
CA SER A 158 -15.98 2.53 -2.79
C SER A 158 -15.34 2.37 -1.41
N HIS A 159 -15.85 1.44 -0.57
CA HIS A 159 -15.26 1.17 0.74
C HIS A 159 -13.82 0.64 0.62
N TYR A 160 -13.58 -0.29 -0.30
CA TYR A 160 -12.25 -0.84 -0.55
C TYR A 160 -11.26 0.25 -0.97
N THR A 161 -11.61 1.07 -1.96
CA THR A 161 -10.79 2.19 -2.43
C THR A 161 -10.42 3.15 -1.29
N ARG A 162 -11.38 3.51 -0.43
CA ARG A 162 -11.11 4.35 0.74
C ARG A 162 -10.16 3.68 1.74
N GLY A 163 -10.28 2.37 1.92
CA GLY A 163 -9.36 1.59 2.75
C GLY A 163 -7.95 1.59 2.19
N ILE A 164 -7.80 1.36 0.89
CA ILE A 164 -6.51 1.40 0.19
C ILE A 164 -5.88 2.80 0.28
N ASP A 165 -6.66 3.87 0.10
CA ASP A 165 -6.15 5.24 0.24
C ASP A 165 -5.66 5.51 1.68
N ILE A 166 -6.36 5.01 2.70
CA ILE A 166 -5.90 5.12 4.09
C ILE A 166 -4.62 4.31 4.29
N ALA A 167 -4.59 3.06 3.83
CA ALA A 167 -3.42 2.20 3.94
C ALA A 167 -2.18 2.82 3.27
N ASP A 168 -2.34 3.42 2.08
CA ASP A 168 -1.27 4.08 1.33
C ASP A 168 -0.76 5.36 2.03
N ASN A 169 -1.60 6.04 2.80
CA ASN A 169 -1.16 7.15 3.65
C ASN A 169 -0.38 6.66 4.89
N LEU A 170 -0.73 5.51 5.45
CA LEU A 170 -0.04 4.93 6.62
C LEU A 170 1.25 4.21 6.23
N SER A 171 1.29 3.62 5.04
CA SER A 171 2.41 2.90 4.45
C SER A 171 2.53 3.23 2.96
N PRO A 172 3.24 4.33 2.62
CA PRO A 172 3.42 4.76 1.24
C PRO A 172 4.00 3.64 0.37
N GLY A 173 3.34 3.36 -0.75
CA GLY A 173 3.77 2.30 -1.68
C GLY A 173 2.92 1.03 -1.58
N ILE A 174 2.09 0.87 -0.54
CA ILE A 174 1.24 -0.32 -0.38
C ILE A 174 0.22 -0.44 -1.51
N LYS A 175 -0.26 0.68 -2.09
CA LYS A 175 -1.19 0.64 -3.22
C LYS A 175 -0.57 -0.05 -4.43
N GLN A 176 0.70 0.20 -4.72
CA GLN A 176 1.43 -0.44 -5.81
C GLN A 176 1.60 -1.94 -5.53
N LYS A 177 1.91 -2.31 -4.29
CA LYS A 177 1.98 -3.72 -3.86
C LYS A 177 0.64 -4.44 -3.99
N VAL A 178 -0.47 -3.74 -3.76
CA VAL A 178 -1.81 -4.27 -3.99
C VAL A 178 -2.08 -4.47 -5.48
N PHE A 179 -1.67 -3.52 -6.33
CA PHE A 179 -1.87 -3.63 -7.77
C PHE A 179 -0.96 -4.67 -8.44
N SER A 180 0.23 -4.91 -7.90
CA SER A 180 1.12 -5.99 -8.34
C SER A 180 0.68 -7.37 -7.81
N GLY A 181 -0.21 -7.40 -6.82
CA GLY A 181 -0.67 -8.62 -6.18
C GLY A 181 0.27 -9.18 -5.10
N GLU A 182 1.35 -8.45 -4.76
CA GLU A 182 2.25 -8.78 -3.64
C GLU A 182 1.50 -8.77 -2.31
N VAL A 183 0.54 -7.85 -2.15
CA VAL A 183 -0.33 -7.73 -0.98
C VAL A 183 -1.78 -7.82 -1.42
N LYS A 184 -2.61 -8.58 -0.69
CA LYS A 184 -4.05 -8.66 -0.93
C LYS A 184 -4.80 -8.34 0.34
N PHE A 185 -5.74 -7.40 0.23
CA PHE A 185 -6.65 -7.06 1.30
C PHE A 185 -8.06 -7.52 1.02
N THR A 186 -8.70 -8.07 2.03
CA THR A 186 -10.10 -8.44 2.01
C THR A 186 -11.01 -7.21 2.18
N ASN A 187 -12.30 -7.40 1.88
CA ASN A 187 -13.30 -6.35 2.09
C ASN A 187 -13.46 -6.01 3.55
N GLU A 188 -13.38 -7.01 4.40
CA GLU A 188 -13.58 -6.89 5.84
C GLU A 188 -12.44 -6.12 6.47
N GLU A 189 -11.18 -6.43 6.13
CA GLU A 189 -10.00 -5.69 6.58
C GLU A 189 -10.07 -4.21 6.18
N MET A 190 -10.35 -3.91 4.91
CA MET A 190 -10.48 -2.53 4.46
C MET A 190 -11.69 -1.83 5.11
N SER A 191 -12.79 -2.55 5.36
CA SER A 191 -13.95 -1.99 6.06
C SER A 191 -13.63 -1.68 7.51
N LYS A 192 -12.94 -2.58 8.22
CA LYS A 192 -12.44 -2.34 9.59
C LYS A 192 -11.56 -1.09 9.63
N LEU A 193 -10.63 -0.97 8.68
CA LEU A 193 -9.74 0.18 8.59
C LEU A 193 -10.51 1.49 8.33
N VAL A 194 -11.47 1.50 7.39
CA VAL A 194 -12.28 2.69 7.08
C VAL A 194 -13.18 3.12 8.25
N LEU A 195 -13.74 2.17 9.00
CA LEU A 195 -14.63 2.43 10.14
C LEU A 195 -13.88 2.85 11.41
N SER A 196 -12.56 2.57 11.49
CA SER A 196 -11.73 2.99 12.61
C SER A 196 -11.53 4.51 12.69
N SER A 197 -11.46 5.02 13.91
CA SER A 197 -11.15 6.44 14.16
C SER A 197 -9.71 6.75 13.71
N PRO A 198 -9.40 8.01 13.31
CA PRO A 198 -8.07 8.40 12.86
C PRO A 198 -6.94 7.91 13.77
N ASP A 199 -7.10 8.06 15.09
CA ASP A 199 -6.10 7.68 16.08
C ASP A 199 -5.87 6.16 16.20
N LYS A 200 -6.83 5.34 15.75
CA LYS A 200 -6.77 3.87 15.80
C LYS A 200 -6.39 3.23 14.47
N ARG A 201 -6.31 4.01 13.39
CA ARG A 201 -6.04 3.48 12.04
C ARG A 201 -4.68 2.81 11.94
N GLN A 202 -3.67 3.36 12.60
CA GLN A 202 -2.33 2.78 12.62
C GLN A 202 -2.33 1.39 13.27
N ASP A 203 -2.99 1.24 14.41
CA ASP A 203 -3.07 -0.03 15.14
C ASP A 203 -3.87 -1.07 14.36
N VAL A 204 -5.04 -0.69 13.83
CA VAL A 204 -5.88 -1.57 13.01
C VAL A 204 -5.14 -1.99 11.73
N PHE A 205 -4.38 -1.09 11.11
CA PHE A 205 -3.57 -1.43 9.94
C PHE A 205 -2.43 -2.39 10.30
N ALA A 206 -1.75 -2.19 11.42
CA ALA A 206 -0.71 -3.11 11.90
C ALA A 206 -1.28 -4.50 12.20
N GLU A 207 -2.48 -4.59 12.79
CA GLU A 207 -3.19 -5.84 13.04
C GLU A 207 -3.51 -6.58 11.73
N ILE A 208 -3.97 -5.85 10.71
CA ILE A 208 -4.25 -6.41 9.38
C ILE A 208 -2.97 -6.94 8.72
N MET A 209 -1.84 -6.24 8.88
CA MET A 209 -0.57 -6.63 8.27
C MET A 209 0.14 -7.78 9.02
N HIS A 210 -0.16 -7.97 10.30
CA HIS A 210 0.50 -8.97 11.16
C HIS A 210 -0.51 -9.79 11.98
N PRO A 211 -1.44 -10.51 11.32
CA PRO A 211 -2.48 -11.27 12.01
C PRO A 211 -1.90 -12.38 12.91
N GLU A 212 -0.69 -12.86 12.60
CA GLU A 212 0.06 -13.87 13.37
C GLU A 212 0.41 -13.37 14.78
N ILE A 213 0.75 -12.08 14.91
CA ILE A 213 1.14 -11.46 16.18
C ILE A 213 -0.08 -11.37 17.08
N THR A 214 -1.22 -10.97 16.54
CA THR A 214 -2.49 -10.88 17.27
C THR A 214 -3.00 -12.25 17.68
N LYS A 215 -2.95 -13.25 16.79
CA LYS A 215 -3.29 -14.64 17.12
C LYS A 215 -2.37 -15.24 18.17
N ALA A 216 -1.07 -14.98 18.10
CA ALA A 216 -0.11 -15.42 19.12
C ALA A 216 -0.35 -14.74 20.48
N MET A 217 -0.85 -13.50 20.51
CA MET A 217 -1.27 -12.82 21.73
C MET A 217 -2.58 -13.41 22.29
N GLU A 218 -3.53 -13.80 21.43
CA GLU A 218 -4.80 -14.43 21.85
C GLU A 218 -4.60 -15.86 22.36
N THR A 219 -3.77 -16.68 21.71
CA THR A 219 -3.44 -18.03 22.17
C THR A 219 -2.65 -18.02 23.49
N ALA A 220 -1.74 -17.05 23.67
CA ALA A 220 -1.02 -16.86 24.93
C ALA A 220 -1.93 -16.41 26.09
N ASN A 221 -3.08 -15.79 25.81
CA ASN A 221 -4.08 -15.46 26.84
C ASN A 221 -4.93 -16.67 27.25
N ALA A 222 -4.89 -17.77 26.49
CA ALA A 222 -5.68 -18.98 26.75
C ALA A 222 -4.87 -20.11 27.43
N ASP A 223 -3.54 -20.03 27.45
CA ASP A 223 -2.68 -21.10 27.96
C ASP A 223 -2.18 -20.81 29.39
N PRO A 224 -2.60 -21.56 30.43
CA PRO A 224 -2.14 -21.38 31.80
C PRO A 224 -0.69 -21.84 32.03
N LYS A 225 0.00 -22.39 31.03
CA LYS A 225 1.34 -22.99 31.15
C LYS A 225 2.45 -22.24 30.40
N ALA A 226 2.42 -20.91 30.40
CA ALA A 226 3.44 -20.06 29.77
C ALA A 226 4.85 -20.11 30.40
N ASP A 227 5.12 -21.05 31.32
CA ASP A 227 6.40 -21.22 32.04
C ASP A 227 7.24 -22.41 31.54
N GLU A 228 6.82 -23.14 30.49
CA GLU A 228 7.66 -24.20 29.93
C GLU A 228 8.71 -23.62 28.93
N PRO A 229 10.02 -23.88 29.13
CA PRO A 229 11.07 -23.36 28.26
C PRO A 229 10.95 -23.94 26.85
N VAL A 230 11.18 -23.08 25.84
CA VAL A 230 11.17 -23.48 24.42
C VAL A 230 12.19 -24.60 24.20
N PRO A 231 11.78 -25.79 23.70
CA PRO A 231 12.72 -26.84 23.35
C PRO A 231 13.68 -26.34 22.27
N MET A 232 14.95 -26.75 22.36
CA MET A 232 15.91 -26.58 21.24
C MET A 232 15.23 -27.01 19.93
N PRO A 233 15.52 -26.35 18.79
CA PRO A 233 15.36 -27.00 17.50
C PRO A 233 16.11 -28.33 17.61
N ILE A 234 15.37 -29.43 17.71
CA ILE A 234 15.96 -30.76 17.77
C ILE A 234 16.83 -30.84 16.54
N SER A 235 18.11 -31.13 16.73
CA SER A 235 19.12 -31.22 15.69
C SER A 235 18.56 -31.99 14.50
N ASN A 236 18.12 -31.28 13.47
CA ASN A 236 18.17 -31.83 12.14
C ASN A 236 18.61 -30.77 11.15
N PRO A 237 19.93 -30.52 11.12
CA PRO A 237 20.58 -30.26 9.86
C PRO A 237 21.37 -31.53 9.57
N GLU A 238 21.25 -32.08 8.38
CA GLU A 238 22.19 -33.10 7.90
C GLU A 238 23.67 -32.66 8.03
N GLN A 239 23.94 -31.37 8.28
CA GLN A 239 25.25 -30.76 8.51
C GLN A 239 25.98 -31.15 9.81
N PHE A 240 25.32 -31.67 10.86
CA PHE A 240 25.99 -31.98 12.15
C PHE A 240 25.97 -33.47 12.53
N LYS A 241 25.75 -34.35 11.54
CA LYS A 241 25.68 -35.80 11.75
C LYS A 241 27.04 -36.30 12.29
N GLY A 242 27.07 -36.66 13.58
CA GLY A 242 28.25 -37.22 14.25
C GLY A 242 28.95 -36.33 15.27
N TYR A 243 28.50 -35.08 15.47
CA TYR A 243 29.08 -34.19 16.48
C TYR A 243 28.27 -34.23 17.80
N GLN A 244 28.88 -34.70 18.89
CA GLN A 244 28.28 -34.62 20.22
C GLN A 244 28.53 -33.23 20.80
N VAL A 245 27.45 -32.47 21.05
CA VAL A 245 27.52 -31.16 21.70
C VAL A 245 27.91 -31.35 23.18
N PRO A 246 28.99 -30.71 23.68
CA PRO A 246 29.39 -30.83 25.07
C PRO A 246 28.30 -30.38 26.07
N ASP A 247 28.20 -31.07 27.21
CA ASP A 247 27.22 -30.77 28.27
C ASP A 247 27.35 -29.34 28.83
N GLU A 248 28.55 -28.77 28.81
CA GLU A 248 28.82 -27.40 29.23
C GLU A 248 28.18 -26.38 28.28
N CYS A 249 28.27 -26.60 26.97
CA CYS A 249 27.57 -25.79 25.97
C CYS A 249 26.05 -25.86 26.16
N MET A 250 25.51 -27.03 26.50
CA MET A 250 24.08 -27.22 26.79
C MET A 250 23.63 -26.47 28.04
N LYS A 251 24.46 -26.38 29.09
CA LYS A 251 24.17 -25.58 30.30
C LYS A 251 24.15 -24.09 30.00
N VAL A 252 25.11 -23.59 29.23
CA VAL A 252 25.18 -22.18 28.82
C VAL A 252 23.97 -21.83 27.95
N TYR A 253 23.63 -22.66 26.97
CA TYR A 253 22.45 -22.48 26.12
C TYR A 253 21.16 -22.38 26.94
N LYS A 254 20.91 -23.31 27.87
CA LYS A 254 19.72 -23.28 28.72
C LYS A 254 19.63 -21.99 29.52
N THR A 255 20.75 -21.54 30.08
CA THR A 255 20.81 -20.32 30.88
C THR A 255 20.50 -19.07 30.03
N LEU A 256 21.08 -18.97 28.82
CA LEU A 256 20.83 -17.87 27.90
C LEU A 256 19.39 -17.88 27.36
N SER A 257 18.84 -19.06 27.09
CA SER A 257 17.45 -19.24 26.66
C SER A 257 16.47 -18.75 27.73
N MET A 258 16.68 -19.16 28.99
CA MET A 258 15.90 -18.68 30.13
C MET A 258 15.99 -17.16 30.31
N ALA A 259 17.20 -16.60 30.22
CA ALA A 259 17.42 -15.15 30.34
C ALA A 259 16.70 -14.37 29.22
N THR A 260 16.74 -14.89 27.99
CA THR A 260 16.07 -14.30 26.83
C THR A 260 14.55 -14.32 27.00
N GLU A 261 14.00 -15.41 27.54
CA GLU A 261 12.57 -15.51 27.80
C GLU A 261 12.13 -14.60 28.95
N MET A 262 12.93 -14.49 30.02
CA MET A 262 12.69 -13.52 31.10
C MET A 262 12.71 -12.08 30.58
N MET A 263 13.66 -11.74 29.71
CA MET A 263 13.73 -10.43 29.06
C MET A 263 12.47 -10.18 28.22
N ARG A 264 12.07 -11.14 27.37
CA ARG A 264 10.86 -11.07 26.54
C ARG A 264 9.61 -10.84 27.39
N ASN A 265 9.45 -11.61 28.46
CA ASN A 265 8.29 -11.53 29.35
C ASN A 265 8.25 -10.23 30.15
N THR A 266 9.42 -9.70 30.54
CA THR A 266 9.54 -8.40 31.19
C THR A 266 9.09 -7.27 30.26
N TRP A 267 9.56 -7.28 29.00
CA TRP A 267 9.13 -6.30 27.99
C TRP A 267 7.63 -6.40 27.70
N LYS A 268 7.10 -7.61 27.52
CA LYS A 268 5.65 -7.84 27.36
C LYS A 268 4.84 -7.22 28.50
N ARG A 269 5.28 -7.43 29.76
CA ARG A 269 4.63 -6.88 30.95
C ARG A 269 4.69 -5.35 30.98
N VAL A 270 5.86 -4.76 30.69
CA VAL A 270 6.05 -3.31 30.67
C VAL A 270 5.14 -2.66 29.62
N LEU A 271 5.08 -3.22 28.41
CA LEU A 271 4.24 -2.71 27.33
C LEU A 271 2.75 -2.87 27.61
N LYS A 272 2.34 -3.99 28.23
CA LYS A 272 0.95 -4.22 28.66
C LYS A 272 0.50 -3.19 29.70
N ASN A 273 1.31 -2.96 30.72
CA ASN A 273 0.94 -2.12 31.86
C ASN A 273 1.08 -0.61 31.56
N ASN A 274 1.75 -0.26 30.46
CA ASN A 274 2.06 1.13 30.14
C ASN A 274 1.77 1.44 28.66
N GLN A 275 0.52 1.27 28.22
CA GLN A 275 0.14 1.54 26.82
C GLN A 275 0.43 2.97 26.34
N SER A 276 0.68 3.91 27.25
CA SER A 276 1.13 5.26 26.88
C SER A 276 2.48 5.28 26.15
N TYR A 277 3.34 4.25 26.29
CA TYR A 277 4.57 4.13 25.50
C TYR A 277 4.30 3.83 24.02
N LEU A 278 3.10 3.36 23.66
CA LEU A 278 2.73 3.06 22.28
C LEU A 278 2.10 4.27 21.56
N SER A 279 1.52 5.21 22.31
CA SER A 279 0.80 6.37 21.78
C SER A 279 1.56 7.69 21.87
N ASP A 280 2.50 7.83 22.81
CA ASP A 280 3.26 9.07 23.04
C ASP A 280 4.64 9.04 22.33
N PRO A 281 4.90 9.93 21.36
CA PRO A 281 6.16 9.97 20.60
C PRO A 281 7.42 10.13 21.44
N GLU A 282 7.37 10.87 22.56
CA GLU A 282 8.54 11.07 23.42
C GLU A 282 8.81 9.81 24.25
N LYS A 283 7.76 9.13 24.72
CA LYS A 283 7.89 7.84 25.40
C LYS A 283 8.38 6.74 24.45
N GLN A 284 7.97 6.78 23.18
CA GLN A 284 8.50 5.86 22.17
C GLN A 284 10.01 6.03 21.95
N LYS A 285 10.56 7.25 22.02
CA LYS A 285 12.02 7.47 21.94
C LYS A 285 12.74 6.81 23.10
N VAL A 286 12.21 6.95 24.32
CA VAL A 286 12.76 6.30 25.52
C VAL A 286 12.70 4.77 25.38
N LEU A 287 11.59 4.23 24.87
CA LEU A 287 11.44 2.81 24.62
C LEU A 287 12.48 2.30 23.60
N ARG A 288 12.63 3.00 22.46
CA ARG A 288 13.62 2.65 21.43
C ARG A 288 15.05 2.69 21.99
N TYR A 289 15.38 3.71 22.77
CA TYR A 289 16.69 3.82 23.44
C TYR A 289 16.92 2.64 24.41
N ALA A 290 15.94 2.29 25.23
CA ALA A 290 16.05 1.17 26.15
C ALA A 290 16.19 -0.19 25.44
N MET A 291 15.64 -0.33 24.24
CA MET A 291 15.77 -1.54 23.40
C MET A 291 17.09 -1.62 22.63
N GLN A 292 17.83 -0.51 22.46
CA GLN A 292 19.12 -0.51 21.77
C GLN A 292 20.20 -1.25 22.54
N ARG A 293 20.22 -1.16 23.88
CA ARG A 293 21.29 -1.75 24.70
C ARG A 293 21.33 -3.29 24.61
N PRO A 294 20.20 -4.03 24.72
CA PRO A 294 20.19 -5.46 24.48
C PRO A 294 20.55 -5.86 23.04
N ALA A 295 20.11 -5.09 22.04
CA ALA A 295 20.45 -5.36 20.65
C ALA A 295 21.96 -5.19 20.38
N HIS A 296 22.57 -4.14 20.94
CA HIS A 296 24.00 -3.91 20.84
C HIS A 296 24.81 -5.03 21.51
N TYR A 297 24.39 -5.49 22.69
CA TYR A 297 25.03 -6.58 23.41
C TYR A 297 25.05 -7.90 22.60
N LEU A 298 23.96 -8.22 21.89
CA LEU A 298 23.92 -9.40 21.02
C LEU A 298 24.90 -9.27 19.84
N ASN A 299 24.98 -8.09 19.24
CA ASN A 299 25.93 -7.84 18.15
C ASN A 299 27.39 -7.86 18.63
N GLU A 300 27.69 -7.37 19.84
CA GLU A 300 29.02 -7.44 20.46
C GLU A 300 29.45 -8.90 20.70
N LEU A 301 28.52 -9.76 21.13
CA LEU A 301 28.78 -11.19 21.32
C LEU A 301 29.06 -11.91 19.99
N GLU A 302 28.27 -11.61 18.95
CA GLU A 302 28.48 -12.16 17.60
C GLU A 302 29.84 -11.74 17.03
N ALA A 303 30.18 -10.45 17.12
CA ALA A 303 31.48 -9.94 16.68
C ALA A 303 32.66 -10.56 17.47
N CYS A 304 32.50 -10.76 18.78
CA CYS A 304 33.52 -11.43 19.61
C CYS A 304 33.71 -12.90 19.18
N MET A 305 32.63 -13.62 18.88
CA MET A 305 32.71 -14.98 18.36
C MET A 305 33.41 -15.04 17.01
N GLU A 306 33.06 -14.14 16.08
CA GLU A 306 33.70 -14.07 14.77
C GLU A 306 35.20 -13.76 14.86
N GLN A 307 35.59 -12.84 15.76
CA GLN A 307 36.98 -12.50 16.01
C GLN A 307 37.77 -13.71 16.54
N ILE A 308 37.25 -14.41 17.54
CA ILE A 308 37.90 -15.61 18.10
C ILE A 308 38.05 -16.70 17.03
N LEU A 309 37.04 -16.90 16.20
CA LEU A 309 37.09 -17.86 15.10
C LEU A 309 38.15 -17.46 14.06
N SER A 310 38.24 -16.19 13.69
CA SER A 310 39.24 -15.69 12.75
C SER A 310 40.68 -15.82 13.28
N GLU A 311 40.91 -15.47 14.55
CA GLU A 311 42.22 -15.59 15.20
C GLU A 311 42.67 -17.06 15.30
N SER A 312 41.74 -17.97 15.58
CA SER A 312 42.02 -19.42 15.64
C SER A 312 42.41 -20.03 14.28
N ILE A 313 41.87 -19.48 13.19
CA ILE A 313 42.19 -19.90 11.81
C ILE A 313 43.58 -19.38 11.42
N GLU A 314 43.90 -18.12 11.72
CA GLU A 314 45.23 -17.54 11.45
C GLU A 314 46.36 -18.22 12.23
N GLU A 315 46.13 -18.64 13.48
CA GLU A 315 47.11 -19.42 14.26
C GLU A 315 47.32 -20.83 13.69
N ALA A 316 46.26 -21.49 13.22
CA ALA A 316 46.35 -22.79 12.56
C ALA A 316 47.14 -22.72 11.24
N GLU A 317 46.98 -21.63 10.46
CA GLU A 317 47.73 -21.41 9.22
C GLU A 317 49.20 -21.04 9.45
N LYS A 318 49.55 -20.40 10.57
CA LYS A 318 50.95 -20.08 10.93
C LYS A 318 51.73 -21.27 11.48
N THR A 319 51.05 -22.31 11.93
CA THR A 319 51.65 -23.50 12.55
C THR A 319 51.70 -24.72 11.61
N ALA A 320 51.12 -24.61 10.41
CA ALA A 320 51.18 -25.59 9.31
C ALA A 320 52.30 -25.26 8.31
#